data_AF-A0A0M3KES7-F1
#
_entry.id   AF-A0A0M3KES7-F1
#
_cell.length_a   1.000
_cell.length_b   1.000
_cell.length_c   1.000
_cell.angle_alpha   90.00
_cell.angle_beta   90.00
_cell.angle_gamma   90.00
#
_symmetry.space_group_name_H-M   'P 1'
#
loop_
_entity.id
_entity.type
_entity.pdbx_description
1 polymer ?
#
loop_
_entity_poly.entity_id
_entity_poly.type
_entity_poly.pdbx_seq_one_letter_code
_entity_poly.pdbx_strand_id
1 'polypeptide(L)'
;MEICKIPSPYGDVTADQVKCLNDQAQLDSCVRKYDARFCYSLVGTCASMMGAVYNGGAISKLPGNVLLCIQREDVIAVCRAKHGVAFCTKLGEACAELTKIPMPAFQQGQMVALPDGLAECISKGKCKVTVWNGPITVVQKECIQEERLKPNPKALCIQKYGAEFCRQLEVACYRVKNVQFQENMLCTVCEIPQVIEECIEKEDFMAMYYAKYGAERLKVWMHSCKITVITGPITVVQKECIEKRELISVVVFLLLLLLLLS
;
A
#
# COMPACT_ATOMS: atom_id res chain seq x y z
N MET A 1 5.81 22.93 0.87
CA MET A 1 6.16 22.44 2.23
C MET A 1 7.54 22.95 2.55
N GLU A 2 7.73 23.60 3.70
CA GLU A 2 9.06 24.02 4.12
C GLU A 2 9.81 22.83 4.71
N ILE A 3 10.78 22.32 3.95
CA ILE A 3 11.77 21.36 4.41
C ILE A 3 12.59 22.04 5.53
N CYS A 4 12.94 21.33 6.59
CA CYS A 4 13.83 21.84 7.64
C CYS A 4 15.08 22.44 6.97
N LYS A 5 15.22 23.77 7.01
CA LYS A 5 16.37 24.47 6.42
C LYS A 5 17.52 24.39 7.42
N ILE A 6 18.49 23.54 7.14
CA ILE A 6 19.79 23.59 7.82
C ILE A 6 20.62 24.67 7.10
N PRO A 7 21.15 25.69 7.79
CA PRO A 7 22.09 26.63 7.19
C PRO A 7 23.40 25.93 6.82
N SER A 8 24.12 26.53 5.87
CA SER A 8 25.46 26.20 5.35
C SER A 8 26.41 25.48 6.34
N PRO A 9 27.34 24.61 5.87
CA PRO A 9 28.06 23.61 6.69
C PRO A 9 29.04 24.13 7.77
N TYR A 10 28.98 25.41 8.12
CA TYR A 10 29.86 26.06 9.09
C TYR A 10 29.12 26.68 10.30
N GLY A 11 27.82 26.40 10.47
CA GLY A 11 27.04 26.85 11.63
C GLY A 11 26.67 25.73 12.58
N ASP A 12 26.67 26.01 13.89
CA ASP A 12 26.16 25.08 14.91
C ASP A 12 24.67 24.81 14.71
N VAL A 13 24.28 23.53 14.81
CA VAL A 13 22.88 23.11 14.71
C VAL A 13 22.16 23.48 16.00
N THR A 14 21.14 24.32 15.90
CA THR A 14 20.32 24.76 17.04
C THR A 14 19.39 23.64 17.54
N ALA A 15 18.97 23.70 18.80
CA ALA A 15 18.02 22.73 19.38
C ALA A 15 16.70 22.64 18.58
N ASP A 16 16.22 23.76 18.03
CA ASP A 16 15.02 23.80 17.19
C ASP A 16 15.22 23.08 15.85
N GLN A 17 16.42 23.13 15.28
CA GLN A 17 16.77 22.38 14.06
C GLN A 17 16.89 20.89 14.33
N VAL A 18 17.51 20.49 15.45
CA VAL A 18 17.54 19.08 15.87
C VAL A 18 16.12 18.54 16.06
N LYS A 19 15.24 19.31 16.71
CA LYS A 19 13.82 18.97 16.86
C LYS A 19 13.13 18.82 15.50
N CYS A 20 13.35 19.77 14.58
CA CYS A 20 12.79 19.71 13.23
C CYS A 20 13.21 18.43 12.48
N LEU A 21 14.50 18.07 12.55
CA LEU A 21 15.03 16.88 11.89
C LEU A 21 14.45 15.58 12.47
N ASN A 22 14.29 15.50 13.79
CA ASN A 22 13.67 14.35 14.44
C ASN A 22 12.18 14.21 14.09
N ASP A 23 11.43 15.32 14.13
CA ASP A 23 10.01 15.34 13.78
C ASP A 23 9.82 15.00 12.29
N GLN A 24 10.72 15.46 11.42
CA GLN A 24 10.75 15.11 10.00
C GLN A 24 11.05 13.63 9.79
N ALA A 25 12.02 13.05 10.50
CA ALA A 25 12.36 11.63 10.42
C ALA A 25 11.17 10.72 10.78
N GLN A 26 10.31 11.12 11.72
CA GLN A 26 9.09 10.37 12.04
C GLN A 26 8.10 10.38 10.88
N LEU A 27 7.87 11.54 10.26
CA LEU A 27 7.01 11.59 9.08
C LEU A 27 7.62 10.84 7.91
N ASP A 28 8.93 10.94 7.67
CA ASP A 28 9.62 10.22 6.61
C ASP A 28 9.49 8.70 6.79
N SER A 29 9.51 8.21 8.05
CA SER A 29 9.21 6.80 8.35
C SER A 29 7.80 6.41 7.95
N CYS A 30 6.80 7.23 8.29
CA CYS A 30 5.42 7.04 7.84
C CYS A 30 5.33 7.03 6.30
N VAL A 31 5.96 8.02 5.64
CA VAL A 31 5.92 8.20 4.18
C VAL A 31 6.53 7.00 3.46
N ARG A 32 7.62 6.45 3.99
CA ARG A 32 8.25 5.22 3.46
C ARG A 32 7.35 4.00 3.60
N LYS A 33 6.57 3.91 4.69
CA LYS A 33 5.68 2.77 4.97
C LYS A 33 4.38 2.83 4.18
N TYR A 34 3.79 4.01 4.05
CA TYR A 34 2.46 4.20 3.46
C TYR A 34 2.55 5.01 2.17
N ASP A 35 2.58 6.34 2.27
CA ASP A 35 2.93 7.34 1.26
C ASP A 35 2.72 8.74 1.87
N ALA A 36 3.14 9.80 1.16
CA ALA A 36 3.04 11.16 1.67
C ALA A 36 1.60 11.64 1.87
N ARG A 37 0.69 11.33 0.94
CA ARG A 37 -0.71 11.78 1.02
C ARG A 37 -1.41 11.16 2.23
N PHE A 38 -1.22 9.86 2.44
CA PHE A 38 -1.74 9.17 3.62
C PHE A 38 -1.17 9.77 4.90
N CYS A 39 0.15 9.97 4.98
CA CYS A 39 0.77 10.48 6.20
C CYS A 39 0.33 11.91 6.53
N TYR A 40 0.08 12.77 5.53
CA TYR A 40 -0.53 14.08 5.78
C TYR A 40 -1.99 13.99 6.21
N SER A 41 -2.77 13.05 5.65
CA SER A 41 -4.14 12.75 6.13
C SER A 41 -4.12 12.29 7.59
N LEU A 42 -3.15 11.44 7.94
CA LEU A 42 -2.95 10.98 9.31
C LEU A 42 -2.54 12.12 10.24
N VAL A 43 -1.64 13.03 9.81
CA VAL A 43 -1.27 14.23 10.56
C VAL A 43 -2.52 15.08 10.88
N GLY A 44 -3.35 15.36 9.87
CA GLY A 44 -4.58 16.13 10.06
C GLY A 44 -5.58 15.43 10.99
N THR A 45 -5.70 14.11 10.85
CA THR A 45 -6.56 13.28 11.69
C THR A 45 -6.09 13.29 13.15
N CYS A 46 -4.80 13.06 13.38
CA CYS A 46 -4.18 13.12 14.71
C CYS A 46 -4.30 14.53 15.32
N ALA A 47 -4.09 15.59 14.54
CA ALA A 47 -4.27 16.97 15.02
C ALA A 47 -5.72 17.22 15.47
N SER A 48 -6.70 16.83 14.66
CA SER A 48 -8.12 16.93 14.99
C SER A 48 -8.49 16.16 16.26
N MET A 49 -8.03 14.91 16.37
CA MET A 49 -8.24 14.07 17.56
C MET A 49 -7.63 14.69 18.81
N MET A 50 -6.46 15.32 18.67
CA MET A 50 -5.74 15.98 19.76
C MET A 50 -6.24 17.41 20.05
N GLY A 51 -7.26 17.90 19.33
CA GLY A 51 -7.75 19.27 19.49
C GLY A 51 -6.77 20.35 19.02
N ALA A 52 -5.76 19.98 18.24
CA ALA A 52 -4.79 20.89 17.67
C ALA A 52 -5.28 21.42 16.32
N VAL A 53 -5.15 22.74 16.11
CA VAL A 53 -5.40 23.36 14.80
C VAL A 53 -4.13 23.24 13.96
N TYR A 54 -4.19 22.42 12.91
CA TYR A 54 -3.10 22.31 11.93
C TYR A 54 -3.56 22.80 10.56
N ASN A 55 -3.08 23.99 10.17
CA ASN A 55 -3.44 24.65 8.92
C ASN A 55 -2.42 24.38 7.78
N GLY A 56 -1.67 23.28 7.88
CA GLY A 56 -0.52 23.01 7.00
C GLY A 56 0.73 23.79 7.42
N GLY A 57 1.89 23.37 6.89
CA GLY A 57 3.19 24.00 7.16
C GLY A 57 4.25 23.01 7.67
N ALA A 58 5.34 23.53 8.24
CA ALA A 58 6.43 22.72 8.78
C ALA A 58 5.95 21.81 9.93
N ILE A 59 6.30 20.53 9.85
CA ILE A 59 5.94 19.47 10.81
C ILE A 59 6.51 19.77 12.21
N SER A 60 7.61 20.52 12.29
CA SER A 60 8.25 20.97 13.54
C SER A 60 7.33 21.80 14.46
N LYS A 61 6.25 22.35 13.91
CA LYS A 61 5.22 23.11 14.66
C LYS A 61 4.12 22.21 15.23
N LEU A 62 4.15 20.90 14.98
CA LEU A 62 3.16 19.99 15.54
C LEU A 62 3.39 19.80 17.05
N PRO A 63 2.31 19.81 17.85
CA PRO A 63 2.37 19.40 19.25
C PRO A 63 2.86 17.96 19.41
N GLY A 64 3.59 17.68 20.50
CA GLY A 64 4.18 16.36 20.75
C GLY A 64 3.15 15.21 20.82
N ASN A 65 1.93 15.47 21.29
CA ASN A 65 0.86 14.47 21.30
C ASN A 65 0.36 14.10 19.89
N VAL A 66 0.43 15.03 18.92
CA VAL A 66 0.13 14.73 17.51
C VAL A 66 1.22 13.84 16.91
N LEU A 67 2.49 14.12 17.20
CA LEU A 67 3.62 13.28 16.78
C LEU A 67 3.53 11.87 17.36
N LEU A 68 3.18 11.75 18.64
CA LEU A 68 2.96 10.45 19.28
C LEU A 68 1.82 9.66 18.64
N CYS A 69 0.72 10.32 18.25
CA CYS A 69 -0.39 9.68 17.53
C CYS A 69 0.06 9.09 16.18
N ILE A 70 0.90 9.84 15.44
CA ILE A 70 1.48 9.38 14.17
C ILE A 70 2.45 8.21 14.42
N GLN A 71 3.35 8.36 15.39
CA GLN A 71 4.39 7.38 15.69
C GLN A 71 3.81 6.04 16.18
N ARG A 72 2.77 6.10 17.02
CA ARG A 72 2.12 4.89 17.56
C ARG A 72 1.18 4.24 16.56
N GLU A 73 0.94 4.87 15.41
CA GLU A 73 -0.04 4.42 14.43
C GLU A 73 -1.37 4.08 15.11
N ASP A 74 -1.90 5.03 15.90
CA ASP A 74 -3.13 4.83 16.65
C ASP A 74 -4.22 4.25 15.73
N VAL A 75 -4.78 3.11 16.12
CA VAL A 75 -5.64 2.30 15.25
C VAL A 75 -6.84 3.10 14.75
N ILE A 76 -7.41 3.96 15.59
CA ILE A 76 -8.53 4.82 15.21
C ILE A 76 -8.05 5.95 14.31
N ALA A 77 -6.92 6.59 14.63
CA ALA A 77 -6.36 7.63 13.77
C ALA A 77 -6.04 7.10 12.37
N VAL A 78 -5.39 5.93 12.29
CA VAL A 78 -5.08 5.25 11.02
C VAL A 78 -6.37 4.90 10.27
N CYS A 79 -7.36 4.31 10.96
CA CYS A 79 -8.65 4.01 10.34
C CYS A 79 -9.29 5.28 9.78
N ARG A 80 -9.40 6.35 10.59
CA ARG A 80 -10.06 7.60 10.21
C ARG A 80 -9.34 8.28 9.05
N ALA A 81 -8.02 8.24 9.04
CA ALA A 81 -7.21 8.78 7.95
C ALA A 81 -7.41 8.01 6.63
N LYS A 82 -7.72 6.72 6.69
CA LYS A 82 -7.99 5.86 5.52
C LYS A 82 -9.43 5.94 5.02
N HIS A 83 -10.39 5.85 5.92
CA HIS A 83 -11.79 5.58 5.58
C HIS A 83 -12.76 6.67 6.05
N GLY A 84 -12.27 7.67 6.77
CA GLY A 84 -13.10 8.73 7.35
C GLY A 84 -13.73 8.36 8.68
N VAL A 85 -14.21 9.39 9.39
CA VAL A 85 -14.72 9.27 10.76
C VAL A 85 -15.97 8.38 10.84
N ALA A 86 -16.95 8.60 9.97
CA ALA A 86 -18.22 7.88 10.01
C ALA A 86 -18.06 6.36 9.81
N PHE A 87 -17.16 5.95 8.92
CA PHE A 87 -16.86 4.54 8.69
C PHE A 87 -16.23 3.91 9.94
N CYS A 88 -15.19 4.53 10.49
CA CYS A 88 -14.46 3.98 11.64
C CYS A 88 -15.27 3.94 12.93
N THR A 89 -16.19 4.88 13.12
CA THR A 89 -17.15 4.82 14.24
C THR A 89 -18.01 3.57 14.13
N LYS A 90 -18.61 3.32 12.97
CA LYS A 90 -19.46 2.14 12.73
C LYS A 90 -18.67 0.83 12.82
N LEU A 91 -17.45 0.81 12.29
CA LEU A 91 -16.56 -0.34 12.41
C LEU A 91 -16.20 -0.61 13.88
N GLY A 92 -15.95 0.43 14.67
CA GLY A 92 -15.69 0.32 16.10
C GLY A 92 -16.88 -0.28 16.86
N GLU A 93 -18.10 0.19 16.58
CA GLU A 93 -19.34 -0.36 17.15
C GLU A 93 -19.53 -1.85 16.79
N ALA A 94 -19.32 -2.22 15.53
CA ALA A 94 -19.40 -3.61 15.09
C ALA A 94 -18.35 -4.49 15.77
N CYS A 95 -17.10 -4.01 15.87
CA CYS A 95 -16.03 -4.70 16.57
C CYS A 95 -16.32 -4.87 18.06
N ALA A 96 -16.94 -3.88 18.70
CA ALA A 96 -17.36 -3.99 20.10
C ALA A 96 -18.45 -5.05 20.30
N GLU A 97 -19.43 -5.11 19.39
CA GLU A 97 -20.48 -6.13 19.43
C GLU A 97 -19.93 -7.55 19.23
N LEU A 98 -18.95 -7.70 18.33
CA LEU A 98 -18.33 -8.98 18.00
C LEU A 98 -17.42 -9.49 19.12
N THR A 99 -16.55 -8.62 19.63
CA THR A 99 -15.58 -8.97 20.67
C THR A 99 -16.19 -9.00 22.06
N LYS A 100 -17.41 -8.45 22.23
CA LYS A 100 -18.04 -8.18 23.54
C LYS A 100 -17.19 -7.27 24.42
N ILE A 101 -16.28 -6.49 23.83
CA ILE A 101 -15.47 -5.49 24.51
C ILE A 101 -16.08 -4.12 24.21
N PRO A 102 -16.45 -3.31 25.22
CA PRO A 102 -17.03 -2.00 24.99
C PRO A 102 -16.00 -1.05 24.37
N MET A 103 -16.47 -0.22 23.43
CA MET A 103 -15.66 0.82 22.82
C MET A 103 -15.32 1.89 23.88
N PRO A 104 -14.05 2.27 24.08
CA PRO A 104 -13.71 3.35 25.00
C PRO A 104 -14.27 4.69 24.50
N ALA A 105 -14.68 5.55 25.44
CA ALA A 105 -15.11 6.90 25.11
C ALA A 105 -13.91 7.74 24.66
N PHE A 106 -13.96 8.28 23.45
CA PHE A 106 -12.92 9.17 22.93
C PHE A 106 -13.24 10.61 23.33
N GLN A 107 -12.45 11.17 24.24
CA GLN A 107 -12.45 12.60 24.52
C GLN A 107 -11.44 13.32 23.62
N GLN A 108 -11.81 14.51 23.15
CA GLN A 108 -10.90 15.33 22.35
C GLN A 108 -9.66 15.70 23.19
N GLY A 109 -8.48 15.58 22.60
CA GLY A 109 -7.21 15.85 23.30
C GLY A 109 -6.62 14.64 24.02
N GLN A 110 -7.33 13.50 24.11
CA GLN A 110 -6.84 12.31 24.78
C GLN A 110 -6.60 11.16 23.80
N MET A 111 -5.39 10.56 23.86
CA MET A 111 -5.14 9.26 23.25
C MET A 111 -5.62 8.17 24.22
N VAL A 112 -6.62 7.40 23.81
CA VAL A 112 -7.09 6.25 24.56
C VAL A 112 -6.67 5.00 23.82
N ALA A 113 -5.83 4.18 24.45
CA ALA A 113 -5.41 2.92 23.88
C ALA A 113 -6.61 1.98 23.77
N LEU A 114 -6.80 1.40 22.60
CA LEU A 114 -7.80 0.36 22.40
C LEU A 114 -7.36 -0.95 23.07
N PRO A 115 -8.27 -1.67 23.74
CA PRO A 115 -8.01 -3.05 24.12
C PRO A 115 -7.61 -3.89 22.90
N ASP A 116 -6.67 -4.82 23.08
CA ASP A 116 -6.05 -5.57 21.98
C ASP A 116 -7.07 -6.23 21.04
N GLY A 117 -8.14 -6.83 21.58
CA GLY A 117 -9.19 -7.46 20.78
C GLY A 117 -9.95 -6.48 19.87
N LEU A 118 -10.19 -5.25 20.33
CA LEU A 118 -10.79 -4.19 19.53
C LEU A 118 -9.80 -3.63 18.50
N ALA A 119 -8.57 -3.38 18.93
CA ALA A 119 -7.50 -2.87 18.08
C ALA A 119 -7.24 -3.83 16.90
N GLU A 120 -7.19 -5.13 17.17
CA GLU A 120 -7.02 -6.16 16.15
C GLU A 120 -8.20 -6.20 15.18
N CYS A 121 -9.43 -6.13 15.69
CA CYS A 121 -10.63 -6.14 14.85
C CYS A 121 -10.67 -4.95 13.88
N ILE A 122 -10.42 -3.74 14.38
CA ILE A 122 -10.45 -2.51 13.58
C ILE A 122 -9.29 -2.46 12.59
N SER A 123 -8.08 -2.90 13.00
CA SER A 123 -6.90 -2.88 12.13
C SER A 123 -6.99 -3.85 10.95
N LYS A 124 -7.76 -4.95 11.11
CA LYS A 124 -7.87 -6.02 10.11
C LYS A 124 -9.14 -5.92 9.25
N GLY A 125 -10.17 -5.18 9.68
CA GLY A 125 -11.44 -5.09 8.95
C GLY A 125 -11.30 -4.33 7.63
N LYS A 126 -11.35 -5.04 6.49
CA LYS A 126 -11.36 -4.46 5.14
C LYS A 126 -12.76 -4.56 4.50
N CYS A 127 -13.81 -4.23 5.23
CA CYS A 127 -15.16 -4.37 4.65
C CYS A 127 -15.43 -3.27 3.61
N LYS A 128 -15.40 -3.66 2.33
CA LYS A 128 -15.91 -2.87 1.20
C LYS A 128 -17.44 -2.81 1.29
N VAL A 129 -17.99 -1.79 1.96
CA VAL A 129 -19.46 -1.58 1.96
C VAL A 129 -19.80 -0.51 0.94
N THR A 130 -20.23 -0.91 -0.25
CA THR A 130 -20.41 0.01 -1.39
C THR A 130 -21.77 0.70 -1.45
N VAL A 131 -22.75 0.37 -0.60
CA VAL A 131 -24.01 1.13 -0.49
C VAL A 131 -24.52 1.06 0.95
N TRP A 132 -24.66 2.20 1.64
CA TRP A 132 -25.02 2.28 3.06
C TRP A 132 -26.27 3.14 3.28
N ASN A 133 -27.41 2.50 3.53
CA ASN A 133 -28.65 3.14 4.00
C ASN A 133 -29.48 2.19 4.92
N GLY A 134 -28.84 1.42 5.81
CA GLY A 134 -29.57 0.51 6.72
C GLY A 134 -28.73 -0.05 7.88
N PRO A 135 -29.40 -0.67 8.88
CA PRO A 135 -28.73 -1.34 10.02
C PRO A 135 -27.93 -2.55 9.56
N ILE A 136 -26.82 -2.84 10.26
CA ILE A 136 -25.87 -3.90 9.91
C ILE A 136 -26.56 -5.27 10.02
N THR A 137 -26.64 -6.04 8.93
CA THR A 137 -27.27 -7.38 8.92
C THR A 137 -26.23 -8.49 9.07
N VAL A 138 -26.69 -9.70 9.44
CA VAL A 138 -25.89 -10.90 9.75
C VAL A 138 -24.84 -11.24 8.67
N VAL A 139 -25.08 -10.88 7.40
CA VAL A 139 -24.15 -11.05 6.26
C VAL A 139 -22.83 -10.28 6.45
N GLN A 140 -22.83 -9.20 7.24
CA GLN A 140 -21.62 -8.40 7.52
C GLN A 140 -20.74 -8.99 8.63
N LYS A 141 -21.29 -9.87 9.48
CA LYS A 141 -20.50 -10.64 10.45
C LYS A 141 -19.67 -11.73 9.76
N GLU A 142 -20.17 -12.27 8.65
CA GLU A 142 -19.49 -13.30 7.84
C GLU A 142 -18.30 -12.72 7.05
N CYS A 143 -18.39 -11.48 6.55
CA CYS A 143 -17.26 -10.82 5.87
C CYS A 143 -16.01 -10.69 6.77
N ILE A 144 -16.20 -10.38 8.05
CA ILE A 144 -15.10 -10.25 9.02
C ILE A 144 -14.45 -11.63 9.30
N GLN A 145 -15.18 -12.72 9.09
CA GLN A 145 -14.72 -14.08 9.36
C GLN A 145 -14.03 -14.71 8.14
N GLU A 146 -14.53 -14.49 6.92
CA GLU A 146 -13.88 -14.97 5.68
C GLU A 146 -12.63 -14.17 5.30
N GLU A 147 -12.59 -12.85 5.54
CA GLU A 147 -11.43 -12.01 5.20
C GLU A 147 -10.20 -12.28 6.08
N ARG A 148 -10.39 -12.83 7.29
CA ARG A 148 -9.27 -13.22 8.17
C ARG A 148 -8.36 -14.28 7.57
N LEU A 149 -8.80 -15.00 6.53
CA LEU A 149 -8.10 -16.15 5.96
C LEU A 149 -7.50 -15.92 4.58
N LYS A 150 -7.79 -14.81 3.88
CA LYS A 150 -7.17 -14.52 2.58
C LYS A 150 -6.11 -13.43 2.72
N PRO A 151 -4.81 -13.80 2.74
CA PRO A 151 -3.75 -12.82 2.83
C PRO A 151 -3.76 -11.93 1.59
N ASN A 152 -3.52 -10.63 1.78
CA ASN A 152 -3.50 -9.62 0.70
C ASN A 152 -2.58 -10.10 -0.45
N PRO A 153 -3.08 -10.22 -1.70
CA PRO A 153 -2.27 -10.71 -2.82
C PRO A 153 -0.96 -9.94 -3.02
N LYS A 154 -0.96 -8.62 -2.79
CA LYS A 154 0.25 -7.80 -2.84
C LYS A 154 1.22 -8.11 -1.71
N ALA A 155 0.73 -8.35 -0.50
CA ALA A 155 1.58 -8.75 0.62
C ALA A 155 2.21 -10.13 0.41
N LEU A 156 1.42 -11.10 -0.08
CA LEU A 156 1.93 -12.42 -0.48
C LEU A 156 2.97 -12.32 -1.58
N CYS A 157 2.70 -11.51 -2.60
CA CYS A 157 3.67 -11.23 -3.64
C CYS A 157 4.96 -10.69 -3.04
N ILE A 158 4.91 -9.64 -2.20
CA ILE A 158 6.09 -9.00 -1.61
C ILE A 158 6.88 -10.03 -0.77
N GLN A 159 6.18 -10.85 -0.01
CA GLN A 159 6.79 -11.93 0.77
C GLN A 159 7.50 -12.96 -0.12
N LYS A 160 6.92 -13.29 -1.29
CA LYS A 160 7.43 -14.33 -2.20
C LYS A 160 8.55 -13.83 -3.12
N TYR A 161 8.44 -12.60 -3.63
CA TYR A 161 9.27 -12.07 -4.72
C TYR A 161 10.01 -10.77 -4.39
N GLY A 162 9.67 -10.12 -3.27
CA GLY A 162 10.21 -8.81 -2.89
C GLY A 162 9.41 -7.62 -3.44
N ALA A 163 9.58 -6.47 -2.78
CA ALA A 163 8.78 -5.29 -3.04
C ALA A 163 8.96 -4.70 -4.45
N GLU A 164 10.17 -4.75 -4.98
CA GLU A 164 10.49 -4.19 -6.30
C GLU A 164 9.82 -4.99 -7.42
N PHE A 165 9.94 -6.33 -7.39
CA PHE A 165 9.30 -7.19 -8.37
C PHE A 165 7.78 -7.04 -8.35
N CYS A 166 7.16 -7.00 -7.16
CA CYS A 166 5.71 -6.86 -7.05
C CYS A 166 5.18 -5.51 -7.52
N ARG A 167 5.98 -4.44 -7.39
CA ARG A 167 5.64 -3.15 -8.00
C ARG A 167 5.62 -3.27 -9.53
N GLN A 168 6.59 -3.97 -10.11
CA GLN A 168 6.64 -4.21 -11.56
C GLN A 168 5.49 -5.11 -12.02
N LEU A 169 5.14 -6.13 -11.23
CA LEU A 169 4.00 -7.02 -11.48
C LEU A 169 2.66 -6.27 -11.43
N GLU A 170 2.48 -5.35 -10.50
CA GLU A 170 1.29 -4.52 -10.43
C GLU A 170 1.13 -3.69 -11.72
N VAL A 171 2.17 -2.97 -12.13
CA VAL A 171 2.17 -2.19 -13.38
C VAL A 171 1.92 -3.09 -14.60
N ALA A 172 2.53 -4.28 -14.63
CA ALA A 172 2.30 -5.26 -15.67
C ALA A 172 0.84 -5.72 -15.73
N CYS A 173 0.22 -5.98 -14.58
CA CYS A 173 -1.18 -6.35 -14.49
C CYS A 173 -2.12 -5.27 -15.02
N TYR A 174 -1.87 -3.99 -14.71
CA TYR A 174 -2.65 -2.89 -15.31
C TYR A 174 -2.57 -2.90 -16.83
N ARG A 175 -1.37 -3.09 -17.39
CA ARG A 175 -1.16 -3.14 -18.85
C ARG A 175 -1.82 -4.36 -19.49
N VAL A 176 -1.62 -5.55 -18.93
CA VAL A 176 -2.17 -6.82 -19.45
C VAL A 176 -3.69 -6.87 -19.33
N LYS A 177 -4.27 -6.28 -18.28
CA LYS A 177 -5.74 -6.19 -18.11
C LYS A 177 -6.35 -4.98 -18.80
N ASN A 178 -5.54 -4.16 -19.50
CA ASN A 178 -5.97 -2.94 -20.17
C ASN A 178 -6.77 -2.00 -19.24
N VAL A 179 -6.35 -1.92 -17.98
CA VAL A 179 -6.92 -0.99 -17.00
C VAL A 179 -6.06 0.27 -17.01
N GLN A 180 -6.69 1.45 -17.06
CA GLN A 180 -5.94 2.70 -17.08
C GLN A 180 -5.12 2.86 -15.80
N PHE A 181 -3.80 2.88 -15.97
CA PHE A 181 -2.86 3.15 -14.90
C PHE A 181 -2.63 4.65 -14.84
N GLN A 182 -3.06 5.29 -13.74
CA GLN A 182 -2.68 6.67 -13.49
C GLN A 182 -1.25 6.65 -12.93
N GLU A 183 -0.25 6.93 -13.79
CA GLU A 183 1.18 6.88 -13.42
C GLU A 183 1.54 7.78 -12.22
N ASN A 184 0.72 8.80 -11.94
CA ASN A 184 0.84 9.65 -10.75
C ASN A 184 0.26 9.04 -9.46
N MET A 185 -0.19 7.79 -9.50
CA MET A 185 -0.91 7.10 -8.42
C MET A 185 -0.21 5.79 -8.02
N LEU A 186 1.13 5.80 -7.93
CA LEU A 186 1.89 4.75 -7.25
C LEU A 186 1.74 4.92 -5.73
N CYS A 187 0.61 4.46 -5.19
CA CYS A 187 0.34 4.42 -3.76
C CYS A 187 0.33 2.97 -3.29
N THR A 188 1.04 2.71 -2.19
CA THR A 188 1.12 1.38 -1.58
C THR A 188 -0.21 0.93 -0.96
N VAL A 189 -1.12 1.88 -0.72
CA VAL A 189 -2.40 1.70 0.00
C VAL A 189 -3.62 1.99 -0.87
N CYS A 190 -3.46 2.36 -2.14
CA CYS A 190 -4.63 2.53 -3.00
C CYS A 190 -5.31 1.18 -3.21
N GLU A 191 -6.64 1.20 -3.15
CA GLU A 191 -7.43 0.06 -3.56
C GLU A 191 -7.12 -0.21 -5.03
N ILE A 192 -6.29 -1.23 -5.26
CA ILE A 192 -6.10 -1.75 -6.60
C ILE A 192 -7.44 -2.33 -7.06
N PRO A 193 -7.86 -2.08 -8.32
CA PRO A 193 -9.08 -2.68 -8.83
C PRO A 193 -9.03 -4.20 -8.68
N GLN A 194 -10.17 -4.83 -8.39
CA GLN A 194 -10.25 -6.28 -8.15
C GLN A 194 -9.63 -7.10 -9.29
N VAL A 195 -9.78 -6.66 -10.54
CA VAL A 195 -9.17 -7.32 -11.72
C VAL A 195 -7.64 -7.34 -11.67
N ILE A 196 -7.02 -6.36 -10.99
CA ILE A 196 -5.58 -6.29 -10.76
C ILE A 196 -5.18 -7.16 -9.57
N GLU A 197 -5.98 -7.18 -8.49
CA GLU A 197 -5.78 -8.10 -7.37
C GLU A 197 -5.76 -9.54 -7.85
N GLU A 198 -6.76 -9.95 -8.62
CA GLU A 198 -6.82 -11.30 -9.18
C GLU A 198 -5.66 -11.60 -10.14
N CYS A 199 -5.19 -10.60 -10.89
CA CYS A 199 -4.02 -10.76 -11.77
C CYS A 199 -2.74 -11.06 -10.97
N ILE A 200 -2.53 -10.36 -9.85
CA ILE A 200 -1.40 -10.58 -8.96
C ILE A 200 -1.56 -11.92 -8.22
N GLU A 201 -2.75 -12.20 -7.68
CA GLU A 201 -3.05 -13.42 -6.93
C GLU A 201 -2.86 -14.68 -7.77
N LYS A 202 -3.32 -14.66 -9.02
CA LYS A 202 -3.21 -15.79 -9.96
C LYS A 202 -1.86 -15.85 -10.68
N GLU A 203 -0.94 -14.93 -10.38
CA GLU A 203 0.37 -14.81 -11.04
C GLU A 203 0.23 -14.86 -12.57
N ASP A 204 -0.62 -13.98 -13.12
CA ASP A 204 -0.96 -13.97 -14.55
C ASP A 204 0.31 -14.07 -15.41
N PHE A 205 0.38 -15.10 -16.26
CA PHE A 205 1.61 -15.47 -16.95
C PHE A 205 2.22 -14.31 -17.74
N MET A 206 1.38 -13.56 -18.48
CA MET A 206 1.87 -12.45 -19.28
C MET A 206 2.35 -11.31 -18.39
N ALA A 207 1.64 -11.03 -17.29
CA ALA A 207 2.06 -10.01 -16.33
C ALA A 207 3.38 -10.37 -15.63
N MET A 208 3.58 -11.64 -15.25
CA MET A 208 4.81 -12.13 -14.65
C MET A 208 6.01 -11.95 -15.58
N TYR A 209 5.87 -12.31 -16.85
CA TYR A 209 6.93 -12.14 -17.84
C TYR A 209 7.20 -10.68 -18.17
N TYR A 210 6.15 -9.87 -18.24
CA TYR A 210 6.26 -8.44 -18.42
C TYR A 210 7.05 -7.79 -17.27
N ALA A 211 6.74 -8.15 -16.03
CA ALA A 211 7.44 -7.66 -14.85
C ALA A 211 8.90 -8.11 -14.85
N LYS A 212 9.17 -9.39 -15.12
CA LYS A 212 10.52 -9.96 -15.07
C LYS A 212 11.46 -9.42 -16.17
N TYR A 213 10.94 -9.17 -17.37
CA TYR A 213 11.77 -8.90 -18.55
C TYR A 213 11.54 -7.55 -19.23
N GLY A 214 10.49 -6.84 -18.84
CA GLY A 214 10.06 -5.60 -19.47
C GLY A 214 9.28 -5.81 -20.77
N ALA A 215 8.65 -4.71 -21.19
CA ALA A 215 7.73 -4.65 -22.32
C ALA A 215 8.36 -5.08 -23.65
N GLU A 216 9.56 -4.54 -23.94
CA GLU A 216 10.20 -4.67 -25.24
C GLU A 216 10.58 -6.12 -25.53
N ARG A 217 11.13 -6.81 -24.54
CA ARG A 217 11.51 -8.22 -24.69
C ARG A 217 10.29 -9.11 -24.87
N LEU A 218 9.24 -8.88 -24.07
CA LEU A 218 7.99 -9.64 -24.21
C LEU A 218 7.35 -9.42 -25.60
N LYS A 219 7.37 -8.19 -26.12
CA LYS A 219 6.85 -7.87 -27.47
C LYS A 219 7.56 -8.66 -28.57
N VAL A 220 8.90 -8.77 -28.50
CA VAL A 220 9.69 -9.58 -29.45
C VAL A 220 9.31 -11.06 -29.37
N TRP A 221 9.15 -11.60 -28.16
CA TRP A 221 8.75 -12.99 -27.96
C TRP A 221 7.32 -13.25 -28.42
N MET A 222 6.38 -12.35 -28.12
CA MET A 222 5.00 -12.43 -28.58
C MET A 222 4.92 -12.48 -30.11
N HIS A 223 5.65 -11.60 -30.79
CA HIS A 223 5.72 -11.59 -32.25
C HIS A 223 6.28 -12.92 -32.79
N SER A 224 7.39 -13.38 -32.20
CA SER A 224 8.04 -14.65 -32.59
C SER A 224 7.16 -15.87 -32.35
N CYS A 225 6.30 -15.82 -31.33
CA CYS A 225 5.36 -16.88 -30.96
C CYS A 225 3.96 -16.70 -31.56
N LYS A 226 3.79 -15.76 -32.50
CA LYS A 226 2.52 -15.46 -33.19
C LYS A 226 1.38 -15.15 -32.22
N ILE A 227 1.68 -14.48 -31.11
CA ILE A 227 0.70 -14.01 -30.12
C ILE A 227 0.29 -12.59 -30.53
N THR A 228 -0.95 -12.43 -30.96
CA THR A 228 -1.46 -11.16 -31.51
C THR A 228 -2.15 -10.29 -30.46
N VAL A 229 -2.60 -10.86 -29.34
CA VAL A 229 -3.35 -10.16 -28.30
C VAL A 229 -2.72 -10.44 -26.94
N ILE A 230 -2.44 -9.39 -26.16
CA ILE A 230 -1.85 -9.50 -24.82
C ILE A 230 -2.90 -9.74 -23.73
N THR A 231 -4.13 -9.29 -23.94
CA THR A 231 -5.23 -9.26 -22.96
C THR A 231 -6.05 -10.56 -22.89
N GLY A 232 -5.60 -11.64 -23.53
CA GLY A 232 -6.35 -12.89 -23.67
C GLY A 232 -5.69 -14.11 -23.04
N PRO A 233 -6.43 -15.22 -22.89
CA PRO A 233 -5.85 -16.49 -22.50
C PRO A 233 -4.85 -16.93 -23.58
N ILE A 234 -3.61 -17.17 -23.16
CA ILE A 234 -2.59 -17.77 -24.01
C ILE A 234 -2.76 -19.29 -24.04
N THR A 235 -2.49 -19.90 -25.18
CA THR A 235 -2.51 -21.37 -25.29
C THR A 235 -1.26 -21.98 -24.66
N VAL A 236 -1.32 -23.26 -24.33
CA VAL A 236 -0.15 -24.02 -23.83
C VAL A 236 1.01 -23.94 -24.82
N VAL A 237 0.74 -24.03 -26.13
CA VAL A 237 1.77 -23.94 -27.17
C VAL A 237 2.43 -22.55 -27.20
N GLN A 238 1.66 -21.49 -27.00
CA GLN A 238 2.20 -20.12 -26.93
C GLN A 238 3.05 -19.93 -25.67
N LYS A 239 2.61 -20.49 -24.53
CA LYS A 239 3.34 -20.48 -23.27
C LYS A 239 4.70 -21.16 -23.40
N GLU A 240 4.71 -22.39 -23.92
CA GLU A 240 5.94 -23.15 -24.18
C GLU A 240 6.88 -22.42 -25.16
N CYS A 241 6.32 -21.74 -26.16
CA CYS A 241 7.12 -20.94 -27.09
C CYS A 241 7.86 -19.81 -26.37
N ILE A 242 7.19 -19.05 -25.49
CA ILE A 242 7.83 -17.98 -24.71
C ILE A 242 8.92 -18.55 -23.78
N GLU A 243 8.62 -19.64 -23.06
CA GLU A 243 9.57 -20.29 -22.16
C GLU A 243 10.84 -20.77 -22.90
N LYS A 244 10.69 -21.32 -24.12
CA LYS A 244 11.85 -21.69 -24.96
C LYS A 244 12.70 -20.48 -25.36
N ARG A 245 12.08 -19.31 -25.58
CA ARG A 245 12.81 -18.08 -25.95
C ARG A 245 13.59 -17.48 -24.79
N GLU A 246 13.13 -17.68 -23.55
CA GLU A 246 13.88 -17.33 -22.35
C GLU A 246 15.23 -18.07 -22.33
N LEU A 247 15.21 -19.39 -22.49
CA LEU A 247 16.43 -20.21 -22.46
C LEU A 247 17.45 -19.79 -23.53
N ILE A 248 16.98 -19.55 -24.76
CA ILE A 248 17.86 -19.12 -25.86
C ILE A 248 18.50 -17.77 -25.53
N SER A 249 17.75 -16.84 -24.95
CA SER A 249 18.26 -15.50 -24.61
C SER A 249 19.39 -15.57 -23.58
N VAL A 250 19.26 -16.46 -22.58
CA VAL A 250 20.29 -16.68 -21.56
C VAL A 250 21.54 -17.32 -22.17
N VAL A 251 21.37 -18.35 -23.01
CA VAL A 251 22.50 -19.05 -23.66
C VAL A 251 23.28 -18.11 -24.58
N VAL A 252 22.59 -17.31 -25.40
CA VAL A 252 23.24 -16.35 -26.30
C VAL A 252 24.02 -15.29 -25.50
N PHE A 253 23.45 -14.79 -24.40
CA PHE A 253 24.13 -13.82 -23.55
C PHE A 253 25.39 -14.41 -22.88
N LEU A 254 25.31 -15.65 -22.39
CA LEU A 254 26.48 -16.35 -21.82
C LEU A 254 27.57 -16.62 -22.86
N LEU A 255 27.21 -17.04 -24.07
CA LEU A 255 28.18 -17.24 -25.16
C LEU A 255 28.86 -15.93 -25.56
N LEU A 256 28.12 -14.83 -25.66
CA LEU A 256 28.69 -13.51 -25.94
C LEU A 256 29.65 -13.06 -24.83
N LEU A 257 29.31 -13.28 -23.56
CA LEU A 257 30.20 -13.00 -22.43
C LEU A 257 31.49 -13.83 -22.50
N LEU A 258 31.40 -15.12 -22.81
CA LEU A 258 32.58 -15.98 -22.98
C LEU A 258 33.47 -15.50 -24.12
N LEU A 259 32.88 -15.09 -25.25
CA LEU A 259 33.62 -14.54 -26.39
C LEU A 259 34.30 -13.20 -26.08
N LEU A 260 33.73 -12.38 -25.21
CA LEU A 260 34.34 -11.09 -24.80
C LEU A 260 35.46 -11.27 -23.77
N LEU A 261 35.48 -12.40 -23.06
CA LEU A 261 36.51 -12.74 -22.06
C LEU A 261 37.67 -13.56 -22.64
N SER A 262 37.57 -13.99 -23.91
CA SER A 262 38.58 -14.76 -24.63
C SER A 262 39.41 -13.85 -25.53
#